data_AF-A0A142JIU5-F1
#
_entry.id   AF-A0A142JIU5-F1
#
_cell.length_a   1.000
_cell.length_b   1.000
_cell.length_c   1.000
_cell.angle_alpha   90.00
_cell.angle_beta   90.00
_cell.angle_gamma   90.00
#
_symmetry.space_group_name_H-M   'P 1'
#
loop_
_entity.id
_entity.type
_entity.pdbx_description
1 polymer ?
#
loop_
_entity_poly.entity_id
_entity_poly.type
_entity_poly.pdbx_seq_one_letter_code
_entity_poly.pdbx_strand_id
1 'polypeptide(L)' 'MMYANDLATGRNHYTADRATLKVFGDCARTELHWNDGALVRCLFDTVPEARQYLRERGFDA' A
#
# COMPACT_ATOMS: atom_id res chain seq x y z
N MET A 1 6.32 -12.45 -6.97
CA MET A 1 5.07 -12.62 -6.20
C MET A 1 5.49 -12.67 -4.74
N MET A 2 5.10 -11.68 -3.93
CA MET A 2 5.54 -11.60 -2.53
C MET A 2 4.63 -12.49 -1.68
N TYR A 3 5.22 -13.41 -0.91
CA TYR A 3 4.45 -14.33 -0.08
C TYR A 3 4.04 -13.63 1.21
N ALA A 4 2.91 -14.03 1.80
CA ALA A 4 2.45 -13.50 3.09
C ALA A 4 3.53 -13.59 4.20
N ASN A 5 4.45 -14.54 4.07
CA ASN A 5 5.59 -14.73 4.97
C ASN A 5 6.60 -13.57 4.92
N ASP A 6 6.80 -12.92 3.77
CA ASP A 6 7.74 -11.79 3.63
C ASP A 6 7.23 -10.52 4.32
N LEU A 7 5.91 -10.41 4.48
CA LEU A 7 5.24 -9.37 5.25
C LEU A 7 5.53 -9.51 6.76
N ALA A 8 5.66 -10.76 7.23
CA ALA A 8 5.92 -11.09 8.63
C ALA A 8 7.40 -11.00 9.02
N THR A 9 8.32 -11.19 8.06
CA THR A 9 9.77 -11.28 8.33
C THR A 9 10.54 -9.97 8.18
N GLY A 10 9.89 -8.85 7.83
CA GLY A 10 10.54 -7.53 7.90
C GLY A 10 10.12 -6.51 6.84
N ARG A 11 9.38 -6.89 5.80
CA ARG A 11 8.79 -5.93 4.86
C ARG A 11 7.41 -5.49 5.37
N ASN A 12 7.45 -4.75 6.46
CA ASN A 12 6.26 -4.10 7.01
C ASN A 12 5.80 -3.01 6.03
N HIS A 13 4.50 -2.80 5.87
CA HIS A 13 3.94 -1.77 5.00
C HIS A 13 4.44 -0.35 5.34
N TYR A 14 4.93 -0.13 6.57
CA TYR A 14 5.57 1.11 7.02
C TYR A 14 6.97 1.34 6.45
N THR A 15 7.63 0.33 5.87
CA THR A 15 8.98 0.46 5.29
C THR A 15 8.96 0.63 3.78
N ALA A 16 7.79 0.80 3.18
CA ALA A 16 7.69 1.06 1.75
C ALA A 16 8.40 2.38 1.40
N ASP A 17 9.03 2.42 0.22
CA ASP A 17 9.78 3.59 -0.26
C ASP A 17 8.87 4.56 -1.00
N ARG A 18 7.83 4.03 -1.68
CA ARG A 18 6.86 4.84 -2.42
C ARG A 18 5.48 4.19 -2.39
N ALA A 19 4.46 5.03 -2.49
CA ALA A 19 3.08 4.60 -2.60
C ALA A 19 2.38 5.25 -3.78
N THR A 20 1.40 4.55 -4.35
CA THR A 20 0.50 5.09 -5.37
C THR A 20 -0.95 4.78 -5.00
N LEU A 21 -1.84 5.74 -5.19
CA LEU A 21 -3.29 5.57 -5.03
C LEU A 21 -3.96 5.55 -6.41
N LYS A 22 -4.79 4.53 -6.66
CA LYS A 22 -5.63 4.45 -7.86
C LYS A 22 -7.10 4.35 -7.46
N VAL A 23 -7.91 5.27 -7.97
CA VAL A 23 -9.35 5.35 -7.68
C VAL A 23 -10.15 4.67 -8.80
N PHE A 24 -11.17 3.90 -8.43
CA PHE A 24 -12.07 3.18 -9.31
C PHE A 24 -13.53 3.50 -8.95
N GLY A 25 -13.94 4.75 -9.17
CA GLY A 25 -15.27 5.21 -8.73
C GLY A 25 -15.30 5.41 -7.21
N ASP A 26 -16.05 4.56 -6.52
CA ASP A 26 -16.20 4.57 -5.06
C ASP A 26 -15.05 3.84 -4.34
N CYS A 27 -14.50 2.79 -4.94
CA CYS A 27 -13.40 2.02 -4.38
C CYS A 27 -12.01 2.53 -4.81
N ALA A 28 -10.97 2.09 -4.09
CA ALA A 28 -9.59 2.48 -4.40
C ALA A 28 -8.58 1.38 -4.11
N ARG A 29 -7.47 1.40 -4.83
CA ARG A 29 -6.32 0.51 -4.62
C ARG A 29 -5.09 1.33 -4.28
N THR A 30 -4.43 0.96 -3.19
CA THR A 30 -3.09 1.46 -2.87
C THR A 30 -2.06 0.45 -3.35
N GLU A 31 -0.96 0.93 -3.90
CA GLU A 31 0.21 0.09 -4.16
C GLU A 31 1.39 0.64 -3.37
N LEU A 32 2.07 -0.25 -2.63
CA LEU A 32 3.28 0.05 -1.88
C LEU A 32 4.45 -0.62 -2.60
N HIS A 33 5.51 0.14 -2.88
CA HIS A 33 6.69 -0.37 -3.58
C HIS A 33 7.93 -0.15 -2.73
N TRP A 34 8.84 -1.12 -2.82
CA TRP A 34 10.18 -1.05 -2.28
C TRP A 34 11.20 -0.93 -3.41
N ASN A 35 12.34 -0.31 -3.12
CA ASN A 35 13.44 -0.10 -4.07
C ASN A 35 14.08 -1.41 -4.55
N ASP A 36 13.90 -2.49 -3.81
CA ASP A 36 14.32 -3.85 -4.18
C ASP A 36 13.38 -4.54 -5.20
N GLY A 37 12.31 -3.84 -5.63
CA GLY A 37 11.33 -4.33 -6.58
C GLY A 37 10.14 -5.06 -5.95
N ALA A 38 10.06 -5.15 -4.62
CA ALA A 38 8.88 -5.69 -3.96
C ALA A 38 7.66 -4.77 -4.13
N LEU A 39 6.47 -5.38 -4.16
CA LEU A 39 5.22 -4.71 -4.40
C LEU A 39 4.08 -5.38 -3.62
N VAL A 40 3.32 -4.56 -2.92
CA VAL A 40 2.06 -4.96 -2.27
C VAL A 40 0.92 -4.12 -2.82
N ARG A 41 -0.24 -4.74 -3.01
CA ARG A 41 -1.48 -4.07 -3.42
C ARG A 41 -2.56 -4.31 -2.37
N CYS A 42 -3.23 -3.24 -1.96
CA CYS A 42 -4.36 -3.30 -1.04
C CYS A 42 -5.57 -2.63 -1.70
N LEU A 43 -6.71 -3.31 -1.72
CA LEU A 43 -7.97 -2.78 -2.23
C LEU A 43 -8.83 -2.35 -1.04
N PHE A 44 -9.51 -1.22 -1.20
CA PHE A 44 -10.39 -0.62 -0.21
C PHE A 44 -11.72 -0.31 -0.85
N ASP A 45 -12.80 -0.46 -0.08
CA ASP A 45 -14.16 -0.20 -0.54
C ASP A 45 -14.40 1.30 -0.75
N THR A 46 -13.67 2.16 -0.03
CA THR A 46 -13.79 3.61 -0.17
C THR A 46 -12.45 4.33 -0.37
N VAL A 47 -12.47 5.44 -1.14
CA VAL A 47 -11.30 6.32 -1.30
C VAL A 47 -10.77 6.88 0.03
N PRO A 48 -11.61 7.33 1.00
CA PRO A 48 -11.14 7.84 2.28
C PRO A 48 -10.34 6.81 3.09
N GLU A 49 -10.75 5.54 3.09
CA GLU A 49 -10.02 4.46 3.78
C GLU A 49 -8.65 4.24 3.17
N ALA A 50 -8.55 4.19 1.84
CA ALA A 50 -7.28 4.05 1.14
C ALA A 50 -6.32 5.21 1.45
N ARG A 51 -6.84 6.44 1.52
CA ARG A 51 -6.05 7.62 1.92
C ARG A 51 -5.61 7.58 3.36
N GLN A 52 -6.50 7.16 4.27
CA GLN A 52 -6.14 7.02 5.68
C GLN A 52 -5.03 5.98 5.86
N TYR A 53 -5.16 4.84 5.19
CA TYR A 53 -4.16 3.79 5.19
C TYR A 53 -2.77 4.30 4.73
N LEU A 54 -2.73 5.13 3.68
CA LEU A 54 -1.47 5.73 3.21
C LEU A 54 -0.90 6.76 4.18
N ARG A 55 -1.74 7.61 4.77
CA ARG A 55 -1.33 8.59 5.79
C ARG A 55 -0.72 7.93 7.02
N GLU A 56 -1.33 6.85 7.50
CA GLU A 56 -0.79 6.07 8.63
C GLU A 56 0.62 5.55 8.34
N ARG A 57 0.97 5.35 7.07
CA ARG A 57 2.29 4.88 6.60
C ARG A 57 3.22 6.00 6.14
N GLY A 58 2.85 7.27 6.40
CA GLY A 58 3.69 8.43 6.10
C GLY A 58 3.61 8.92 4.66
N PHE A 59 2.65 8.44 3.87
CA PHE A 59 2.44 8.89 2.49
C PHE A 59 1.31 9.92 2.42
N ASP A 60 1.53 10.98 1.65
CA ASP A 60 0.50 11.96 1.31
C ASP A 60 -0.14 11.58 -0.03
N ALA A 61 -1.45 11.33 -0.04
CA ALA A 61 -2.21 10.74 -1.17
C ALA A 61 -3.67 11.21 -1.25
#